data_AF-A0A183IH72-F1
#
_entry.id   AF-A0A183IH72-F1
#
_cell.length_a   1.000
_cell.length_b   1.000
_cell.length_c   1.000
_cell.angle_alpha   90.00
_cell.angle_beta   90.00
_cell.angle_gamma   90.00
#
_symmetry.space_group_name_H-M   'P 1'
#
loop_
_entity.id
_entity.type
_entity.pdbx_description
1 polymer ?
#
loop_
_entity_poly.entity_id
_entity_poly.type
_entity_poly.pdbx_seq_one_letter_code
_entity_poly.pdbx_strand_id
1 'polypeptide(L)'
;MAEKFGFNFECEVRRRGYYPRGGGEVQMTTNPVKSLHGVEMLDRGNISHIAGFAWCAGTLPVKFKVARAMADGARSVLHQRLGHLPIEINSVLVPSTISVGTATGIVLKANSENGCILGSDLMGKKGNILYLDPDE
;
A
#
# COMPACT_ATOMS: atom_id res chain seq x y z
N MET A 1 -8.95 3.31 10.79
CA MET A 1 -10.08 2.51 11.34
C MET A 1 -10.07 2.53 12.85
N ALA A 2 -9.01 2.05 13.51
CA ALA A 2 -8.87 2.03 14.97
C ALA A 2 -9.24 3.34 15.69
N GLU A 3 -8.79 4.49 15.17
CA GLU A 3 -9.08 5.80 15.75
C GLU A 3 -10.59 6.11 15.83
N LYS A 4 -11.39 5.61 14.87
CA LYS A 4 -12.86 5.77 14.90
C LYS A 4 -13.47 5.06 16.12
N PHE A 5 -12.85 3.97 16.58
CA PHE A 5 -13.24 3.25 17.79
C PHE A 5 -12.63 3.85 19.07
N GLY A 6 -11.98 5.01 18.99
CA GLY A 6 -11.33 5.67 20.12
C GLY A 6 -9.94 5.14 20.46
N PHE A 7 -9.36 4.25 19.66
CA PHE A 7 -8.03 3.67 19.90
C PHE A 7 -6.97 4.34 19.01
N ASN A 8 -6.03 5.04 19.64
CA ASN A 8 -4.93 5.72 18.97
C ASN A 8 -3.61 4.96 19.17
N PHE A 9 -2.85 4.83 18.09
CA PHE A 9 -1.51 4.24 18.11
C PHE A 9 -0.60 4.90 17.08
N GLU A 10 0.68 4.86 17.36
CA GLU A 10 1.75 5.20 16.42
C GLU A 10 2.45 3.92 15.99
N CYS A 11 2.76 3.80 14.71
CA CYS A 11 3.45 2.65 14.15
C CYS A 11 4.58 3.12 13.25
N GLU A 12 5.81 2.74 13.58
CA GLU A 12 6.99 3.07 12.81
C GLU A 12 7.72 1.82 12.35
N VAL A 13 7.96 1.74 11.04
CA VAL A 13 8.75 0.66 10.45
C VAL A 13 10.23 1.03 10.50
N ARG A 14 10.92 0.56 11.56
CA ARG A 14 12.37 0.75 11.78
C ARG A 14 13.20 0.09 10.70
N ARG A 15 12.80 -1.11 10.29
CA ARG A 15 13.52 -1.91 9.28
C ARG A 15 12.56 -2.81 8.54
N ARG A 16 12.62 -2.82 7.21
CA ARG A 16 11.80 -3.74 6.39
C ARG A 16 12.53 -5.06 6.22
N GLY A 17 11.84 -6.18 6.39
CA GLY A 17 12.39 -7.50 6.17
C GLY A 17 11.55 -8.26 5.18
N TYR A 18 12.15 -8.71 4.08
CA TYR A 18 11.44 -9.39 3.00
C TYR A 18 11.75 -10.88 3.00
N TYR A 19 10.74 -11.68 2.66
CA TYR A 19 10.88 -13.12 2.47
C TYR A 19 12.01 -13.46 1.48
N PRO A 20 12.76 -14.57 1.68
CA PRO A 20 12.64 -15.54 2.78
C PRO A 20 13.36 -15.13 4.06
N ARG A 21 14.25 -14.13 3.99
CA ARG A 21 15.11 -13.78 5.12
C ARG A 21 14.37 -13.11 6.26
N GLY A 22 13.30 -12.36 5.95
CA GLY A 22 12.55 -11.60 6.95
C GLY A 22 13.46 -10.62 7.68
N GLY A 23 13.35 -10.59 9.01
CA GLY A 23 14.11 -9.69 9.87
C GLY A 23 13.58 -8.25 9.85
N GLY A 24 12.29 -8.05 9.61
CA GLY A 24 11.67 -6.74 9.75
C GLY A 24 11.57 -6.33 11.22
N GLU A 25 11.46 -5.03 11.45
CA GLU A 25 11.33 -4.44 12.77
C GLU A 25 10.31 -3.29 12.70
N VAL A 26 9.30 -3.39 13.54
CA VAL A 26 8.23 -2.41 13.68
C VAL A 26 8.14 -2.03 15.14
N GLN A 27 8.15 -0.74 15.42
CA GLN A 27 7.91 -0.18 16.73
C GLN A 27 6.49 0.35 16.77
N MET A 28 5.71 -0.08 17.76
CA MET A 28 4.34 0.40 17.97
C MET A 28 4.25 1.04 19.34
N THR A 29 3.72 2.26 19.39
CA THR A 29 3.39 2.96 20.63
C THR A 29 1.88 3.07 20.70
N THR A 30 1.27 2.56 21.75
CA THR A 30 -0.19 2.55 21.90
C THR A 30 -0.62 3.32 23.12
N ASN A 31 -1.75 4.03 23.03
CA ASN A 31 -2.43 4.59 24.18
C ASN A 31 -3.59 3.67 24.58
N PRO A 32 -3.45 2.86 25.64
CA PRO A 32 -4.48 1.89 25.99
C PRO A 32 -5.79 2.57 26.37
N VAL A 33 -6.91 2.00 25.94
CA VAL A 33 -8.26 2.45 26.27
C VAL A 33 -9.00 1.41 27.08
N LYS A 34 -9.87 1.85 28.00
CA LYS A 34 -10.68 0.93 28.84
C LYS A 34 -11.74 0.19 28.03
N SER A 35 -12.22 0.80 26.95
CA SER A 35 -13.28 0.30 26.09
C SER A 35 -13.20 0.96 24.71
N LEU A 36 -13.64 0.26 23.67
CA LEU A 36 -13.81 0.82 22.34
C LEU A 36 -15.18 1.52 22.21
N HIS A 37 -15.25 2.56 21.38
CA HIS A 37 -16.51 3.21 21.03
C HIS A 37 -17.17 2.49 19.85
N GLY A 38 -18.49 2.28 19.93
CA GLY A 38 -19.27 1.88 18.76
C GLY A 38 -19.21 2.95 17.67
N VAL A 39 -19.22 2.52 16.41
CA VAL A 39 -19.20 3.42 15.25
C VAL A 39 -20.34 3.07 14.30
N GLU A 40 -20.99 4.08 13.75
CA GLU A 40 -21.99 3.92 12.70
C GLU A 40 -21.38 4.31 11.36
N MET A 41 -21.24 3.32 10.47
CA MET A 41 -20.68 3.48 9.12
C MET A 41 -21.58 2.76 8.11
N LEU A 42 -22.88 3.08 8.15
CA LEU A 42 -23.92 2.40 7.39
C LEU A 42 -23.89 2.76 5.90
N ASP A 43 -23.40 3.95 5.58
CA ASP A 43 -23.21 4.41 4.20
C ASP A 43 -21.74 4.73 3.93
N ARG A 44 -21.19 4.08 2.92
CA ARG A 44 -19.82 4.30 2.44
C ARG A 44 -19.71 5.58 1.61
N GLY A 45 -20.78 5.98 0.91
CA GLY A 45 -20.71 6.95 -0.18
C GLY A 45 -19.95 6.41 -1.41
N ASN A 46 -19.65 7.32 -2.33
CA ASN A 46 -18.88 7.02 -3.53
C ASN A 46 -17.37 7.06 -3.27
N ILE A 47 -16.59 6.49 -4.18
CA ILE A 47 -15.13 6.66 -4.17
C ILE A 47 -14.80 8.08 -4.61
N SER A 48 -13.99 8.78 -3.83
CA SER A 48 -13.59 10.16 -4.07
C SER A 48 -12.16 10.29 -4.63
N HIS A 49 -11.25 9.37 -4.28
CA HIS A 49 -9.85 9.43 -4.69
C HIS A 49 -9.17 8.07 -4.58
N ILE A 50 -8.31 7.74 -5.56
CA ILE A 50 -7.45 6.55 -5.52
C ILE A 50 -5.99 6.97 -5.30
N ALA A 51 -5.37 6.46 -4.26
CA ALA A 51 -3.97 6.72 -3.95
C ALA A 51 -3.18 5.41 -3.88
N GLY A 52 -1.85 5.49 -3.99
CA GLY A 52 -1.02 4.34 -3.72
C GLY A 52 0.45 4.60 -3.91
N PHE A 53 1.24 3.56 -3.69
CA PHE A 53 2.65 3.59 -4.04
C PHE A 53 3.13 2.21 -4.47
N ALA A 54 3.89 2.20 -5.54
CA ALA A 54 4.68 1.07 -5.99
C ALA A 54 6.10 1.24 -5.48
N TRP A 55 6.73 0.18 -5.00
CA TRP A 55 8.02 0.26 -4.33
C TRP A 55 8.96 -0.87 -4.72
N CYS A 56 10.26 -0.59 -4.62
CA CYS A 56 11.33 -1.57 -4.79
C CYS A 56 12.38 -1.42 -3.71
N ALA A 57 12.85 -2.56 -3.19
CA ALA A 57 13.84 -2.65 -2.12
C ALA A 57 14.95 -3.66 -2.45
N GLY A 58 16.05 -3.61 -1.69
CA GLY A 58 17.17 -4.54 -1.85
C GLY A 58 18.12 -4.13 -2.96
N THR A 59 18.65 -5.08 -3.74
CA THR A 59 19.81 -4.90 -4.63
C THR A 59 19.52 -5.05 -6.14
N LEU A 60 18.24 -5.03 -6.56
CA LEU A 60 17.91 -5.10 -7.99
C LEU A 60 18.64 -4.01 -8.80
N PRO A 61 19.27 -4.32 -9.96
CA PRO A 61 19.97 -3.29 -10.75
C PRO A 61 19.05 -2.20 -11.30
N VAL A 62 17.77 -2.52 -11.51
CA VAL A 62 16.78 -1.67 -12.19
C VAL A 62 15.65 -1.19 -11.27
N LYS A 63 15.92 -1.04 -9.96
CA LYS A 63 14.90 -0.78 -8.91
C LYS A 63 13.88 0.29 -9.29
N PHE A 64 14.38 1.44 -9.75
CA PHE A 64 13.54 2.58 -10.05
C PHE A 64 12.64 2.31 -11.26
N LYS A 65 13.17 1.64 -12.29
CA LYS A 65 12.38 1.26 -13.47
C LYS A 65 11.27 0.28 -13.09
N VAL A 66 11.53 -0.66 -12.17
CA VAL A 66 10.51 -1.62 -11.73
C VAL A 66 9.40 -0.94 -10.93
N ALA A 67 9.74 -0.10 -9.93
CA ALA A 67 8.75 0.65 -9.17
C ALA A 67 7.92 1.58 -10.06
N ARG A 68 8.56 2.26 -11.01
CA ARG A 68 7.89 3.13 -11.98
C ARG A 68 6.97 2.35 -12.92
N ALA A 69 7.42 1.24 -13.49
CA ALA A 69 6.60 0.41 -14.37
C ALA A 69 5.35 -0.14 -13.66
N MET A 70 5.48 -0.57 -12.40
CA MET A 70 4.32 -0.99 -11.60
C MET A 70 3.34 0.17 -11.36
N ALA A 71 3.83 1.37 -11.02
CA ALA A 71 2.97 2.54 -10.85
C ALA A 71 2.28 2.94 -12.16
N ASP A 72 3.02 2.97 -13.27
CA ASP A 72 2.50 3.34 -14.59
C ASP A 72 1.45 2.33 -15.08
N GLY A 73 1.69 1.03 -14.88
CA GLY A 73 0.73 -0.03 -15.20
C GLY A 73 -0.56 0.09 -14.39
N ALA A 74 -0.44 0.30 -13.08
CA ALA A 74 -1.60 0.52 -12.21
C ALA A 74 -2.40 1.77 -12.62
N ARG A 75 -1.72 2.89 -12.91
CA ARG A 75 -2.38 4.12 -13.41
C ARG A 75 -3.11 3.84 -14.71
N SER A 76 -2.49 3.13 -15.65
CA SER A 76 -3.12 2.80 -16.94
C SER A 76 -4.43 2.04 -16.77
N VAL A 77 -4.43 0.95 -15.99
CA VAL A 77 -5.62 0.12 -15.73
C VAL A 77 -6.69 0.93 -15.00
N LEU A 78 -6.31 1.70 -13.98
CA LEU A 78 -7.26 2.50 -13.21
C LEU A 78 -7.85 3.64 -14.02
N HIS A 79 -7.09 4.29 -14.90
CA HIS A 79 -7.63 5.33 -15.77
C HIS A 79 -8.66 4.78 -16.76
N GLN A 80 -8.50 3.55 -17.25
CA GLN A 80 -9.47 2.92 -18.15
C GLN A 80 -10.83 2.66 -17.49
N ARG A 81 -10.85 2.34 -16.19
CA ARG A 81 -12.08 1.98 -15.46
C ARG A 81 -12.63 3.12 -14.61
N LEU A 82 -11.77 3.98 -14.08
CA LEU A 82 -12.04 4.97 -13.03
C LEU A 82 -11.38 6.32 -13.32
N GLY A 83 -11.05 6.62 -14.58
CA GLY A 83 -10.33 7.85 -14.96
C GLY A 83 -11.05 9.17 -14.70
N HIS A 84 -12.32 9.13 -14.30
CA HIS A 84 -13.06 10.31 -13.81
C HIS A 84 -12.68 10.68 -12.37
N LEU A 85 -11.97 9.80 -11.64
CA LEU A 85 -11.50 10.04 -10.29
C LEU A 85 -10.04 10.51 -10.29
N PRO A 86 -9.64 11.36 -9.33
CA PRO A 86 -8.23 11.62 -9.06
C PRO A 86 -7.47 10.32 -8.72
N ILE A 87 -6.36 10.08 -9.41
CA ILE A 87 -5.50 8.89 -9.24
C ILE A 87 -4.06 9.35 -8.98
N GLU A 88 -3.54 9.07 -7.79
CA GLU A 88 -2.17 9.37 -7.40
C GLU A 88 -1.42 8.11 -6.97
N ILE A 89 -0.56 7.58 -7.84
CA ILE A 89 0.27 6.41 -7.53
C ILE A 89 1.73 6.79 -7.68
N ASN A 90 2.48 6.73 -6.59
CA ASN A 90 3.88 7.13 -6.56
C ASN A 90 4.84 5.94 -6.67
N SER A 91 6.03 6.13 -7.23
CA SER A 91 7.09 5.11 -7.25
C SER A 91 8.14 5.42 -6.19
N VAL A 92 8.43 4.47 -5.30
CA VAL A 92 9.30 4.67 -4.12
C VAL A 92 10.46 3.67 -4.13
N LEU A 93 11.66 4.14 -3.80
CA LEU A 93 12.78 3.27 -3.50
C LEU A 93 12.92 3.13 -1.99
N VAL A 94 12.95 1.89 -1.51
CA VAL A 94 13.25 1.61 -0.11
C VAL A 94 14.77 1.54 0.04
N PRO A 95 15.39 2.39 0.89
CA PRO A 95 16.83 2.36 1.10
C PRO A 95 17.30 1.01 1.65
N SER A 96 18.43 0.52 1.12
CA SER A 96 19.01 -0.75 1.57
C SER A 96 19.49 -0.70 3.02
N THR A 97 19.82 0.48 3.54
CA THR A 97 20.22 0.70 4.94
C THR A 97 19.13 0.36 5.95
N ILE A 98 17.86 0.44 5.53
CA ILE A 98 16.69 0.13 6.37
C ILE A 98 15.91 -1.08 5.86
N SER A 99 16.56 -1.96 5.10
CA SER A 99 15.90 -3.14 4.54
C SER A 99 16.77 -4.40 4.47
N VAL A 100 16.18 -5.54 4.79
CA VAL A 100 16.79 -6.86 4.68
C VAL A 100 16.08 -7.63 3.57
N GLY A 101 16.82 -7.92 2.51
CA GLY A 101 16.34 -8.71 1.37
C GLY A 101 15.98 -7.82 0.19
N THR A 102 15.50 -8.45 -0.88
CA THR A 102 15.12 -7.80 -2.13
C THR A 102 13.68 -8.13 -2.42
N ALA A 103 12.86 -7.10 -2.64
CA ALA A 103 11.46 -7.27 -2.95
C ALA A 103 10.93 -6.05 -3.70
N THR A 104 9.80 -6.24 -4.35
CA THR A 104 9.01 -5.20 -4.98
C THR A 104 7.56 -5.40 -4.60
N GLY A 105 6.77 -4.35 -4.65
CA GLY A 105 5.34 -4.47 -4.45
C GLY A 105 4.62 -3.17 -4.77
N ILE A 106 3.30 -3.22 -4.66
CA ILE A 106 2.42 -2.08 -4.81
C ILE A 106 1.35 -2.15 -3.75
N VAL A 107 0.96 -0.99 -3.21
CA VAL A 107 -0.18 -0.84 -2.32
C VAL A 107 -1.07 0.25 -2.90
N LEU A 108 -2.35 -0.05 -3.03
CA LEU A 108 -3.38 0.87 -3.51
C LEU A 108 -4.44 1.06 -2.43
N LYS A 109 -5.00 2.26 -2.38
CA LYS A 109 -6.15 2.59 -1.55
C LYS A 109 -7.17 3.41 -2.33
N ALA A 110 -8.44 3.08 -2.19
CA ALA A 110 -9.55 3.91 -2.65
C ALA A 110 -10.24 4.53 -1.43
N ASN A 111 -10.25 5.86 -1.35
CA ASN A 111 -10.95 6.61 -0.30
C ASN A 111 -12.36 6.90 -0.78
N SER A 112 -13.31 6.83 0.14
CA SER A 112 -14.70 7.22 -0.09
C SER A 112 -15.04 8.53 0.61
N GLU A 113 -16.14 9.15 0.19
CA GLU A 113 -16.65 10.41 0.74
C GLU A 113 -16.90 10.31 2.26
N ASN A 114 -17.43 9.19 2.75
CA ASN A 114 -17.76 9.01 4.18
C ASN A 114 -16.60 8.39 4.99
N GLY A 115 -15.38 8.41 4.45
CA GLY A 115 -14.17 8.03 5.19
C GLY A 115 -13.94 6.52 5.34
N CYS A 116 -14.60 5.68 4.53
CA CYS A 116 -14.19 4.30 4.33
C CYS A 116 -12.99 4.24 3.36
N ILE A 117 -12.09 3.28 3.58
CA ILE A 117 -10.91 3.05 2.76
C ILE A 117 -10.90 1.58 2.33
N LEU A 118 -10.82 1.34 1.03
CA LEU A 118 -10.59 0.01 0.46
C LEU A 118 -9.11 -0.10 0.12
N GLY A 119 -8.43 -1.10 0.68
CA GLY A 119 -7.00 -1.34 0.45
C GLY A 119 -6.77 -2.63 -0.35
N SER A 120 -5.76 -2.61 -1.20
CA SER A 120 -5.23 -3.79 -1.88
C SER A 120 -3.72 -3.70 -1.99
N ASP A 121 -3.03 -4.83 -1.88
CA ASP A 121 -1.59 -4.93 -2.08
C ASP A 121 -1.22 -6.11 -2.95
N LEU A 122 -0.02 -6.04 -3.53
CA LEU A 122 0.58 -7.16 -4.22
C LEU A 122 2.10 -7.09 -4.15
N MET A 123 2.73 -8.25 -3.98
CA MET A 123 4.18 -8.42 -3.97
C MET A 123 4.66 -8.98 -5.32
N GLY A 124 5.77 -8.45 -5.82
CA GLY A 124 6.42 -9.01 -7.00
C GLY A 124 7.02 -10.38 -6.73
N LYS A 125 6.91 -11.29 -7.70
CA LYS A 125 7.55 -12.61 -7.67
C LYS A 125 8.72 -12.65 -8.66
N LYS A 126 9.81 -13.30 -8.26
CA LYS A 126 10.98 -13.49 -9.13
C LYS A 126 10.56 -14.23 -10.41
N GLY A 127 10.87 -13.66 -11.57
CA GLY A 127 10.57 -14.26 -12.88
C GLY A 127 9.20 -13.90 -13.48
N ASN A 128 8.32 -13.21 -12.74
CA ASN A 128 7.02 -12.79 -13.27
C ASN A 128 7.01 -11.30 -13.61
N ILE A 129 6.69 -11.00 -14.87
CA ILE A 129 6.08 -9.73 -15.26
C ILE A 129 4.58 -10.04 -15.28
N LEU A 130 3.84 -9.61 -14.27
CA LEU A 130 2.40 -9.85 -14.24
C LEU A 130 1.75 -8.95 -15.29
N TYR A 131 1.45 -9.53 -16.45
CA TYR A 131 0.34 -9.06 -17.26
C TYR A 131 -0.92 -9.45 -16.47
N LEU A 132 -1.69 -8.45 -16.05
CA LEU A 132 -3.06 -8.71 -15.61
C LEU A 132 -3.79 -9.18 -16.87
N ASP A 133 -4.18 -10.45 -16.89
CA ASP A 133 -5.15 -10.92 -17.87
C ASP A 133 -6.42 -10.08 -17.62
N PRO A 134 -6.97 -9.38 -18.63
CA PRO A 134 -8.10 -8.46 -18.42
C PRO A 134 -9.41 -9.16 -18.00
N ASP A 135 -9.40 -10.49 -17.87
CA ASP A 135 -10.54 -11.36 -17.62
C ASP A 135 -10.51 -12.09 -16.23
N GLU A 136 -9.55 -11.78 -15.34
CA GLU A 136 -9.59 -12.14 -13.90
C GLU A 136 -9.85 -10.89 -13.01
#